data_AF-A0A849PJA6-F1
#
_entry.id   AF-A0A849PJA6-F1
#
_cell.length_a   1.000
_cell.length_b   1.000
_cell.length_c   1.000
_cell.angle_alpha   90.00
_cell.angle_beta   90.00
_cell.angle_gamma   90.00
#
_symmetry.space_group_name_H-M   'P 1'
#
loop_
_entity.id
_entity.type
_entity.pdbx_description
1 polymer ?
#
loop_
_entity_poly.entity_id
_entity_poly.type
_entity_poly.pdbx_seq_one_letter_code
_entity_poly.pdbx_strand_id
1 'polypeptide(L)'
;MRSLQNISFSSLCVTDDPFNWACDLEDIGFGGWEVVYEGKQALDSNLVRMREVCEMTDLAITIHLPFSDLNLASLNYPIWDEVIRQLTSCIRVASEFSDLMVVHPGYLSPLGMQ
;
A
#
# COMPACT_ATOMS: atom_id res chain seq x y z
N MET A 1 -30.88 -1.46 -2.13
CA MET A 1 -29.91 -0.45 -2.60
C MET A 1 -28.69 -1.20 -3.11
N ARG A 2 -28.20 -0.91 -4.33
CA ARG A 2 -26.88 -1.41 -4.75
C ARG A 2 -25.85 -0.72 -3.86
N SER A 3 -25.08 -1.49 -3.11
CA SER A 3 -23.97 -0.99 -2.30
C SER A 3 -23.02 -0.17 -3.19
N LEU A 4 -22.49 0.93 -2.67
CA LEU A 4 -21.38 1.70 -3.27
C LEU A 4 -20.11 0.82 -3.23
N GLN A 5 -20.08 -0.29 -4.00
CA GLN A 5 -19.12 -1.38 -3.79
C GLN A 5 -17.65 -1.07 -4.10
N ASN A 6 -17.32 0.17 -4.48
CA ASN A 6 -15.98 0.48 -5.01
C ASN A 6 -15.43 1.83 -4.52
N ILE A 7 -15.78 2.26 -3.31
CA ILE A 7 -15.11 3.39 -2.67
C ILE A 7 -14.25 2.84 -1.52
N SER A 8 -12.95 3.05 -1.64
CA SER A 8 -11.96 2.68 -0.62
C SER A 8 -11.34 3.94 -0.02
N PHE A 9 -10.77 3.79 1.17
CA PHE A 9 -10.04 4.86 1.82
C PHE A 9 -8.56 4.48 1.97
N SER A 10 -7.66 5.43 1.72
CA SER A 10 -6.22 5.23 1.85
C SER A 10 -5.73 5.51 3.26
N SER A 11 -4.97 4.57 3.83
CA SER A 11 -4.34 4.73 5.13
C SER A 11 -3.32 5.87 5.18
N LEU A 12 -2.91 6.44 4.03
CA LEU A 12 -2.05 7.61 3.93
C LEU A 12 -2.52 8.78 4.83
N CYS A 13 -3.84 8.95 4.95
CA CYS A 13 -4.44 10.05 5.72
C CYS A 13 -4.49 9.78 7.25
N VAL A 14 -4.02 8.63 7.73
CA VAL A 14 -4.15 8.20 9.13
C VAL A 14 -2.76 7.92 9.72
N THR A 15 -2.27 8.81 10.58
CA THR A 15 -0.85 8.79 11.03
C THR A 15 -0.62 8.09 12.37
N ASP A 16 -1.68 7.86 13.15
CA ASP A 16 -1.56 7.33 14.52
C ASP A 16 -1.80 5.83 14.55
N ASP A 17 -3.02 5.40 14.25
CA ASP A 17 -3.42 3.99 14.31
C ASP A 17 -4.30 3.56 13.13
N PRO A 18 -3.69 3.27 11.96
CA PRO A 18 -4.44 2.97 10.75
C PRO A 18 -5.18 1.62 10.79
N PHE A 19 -4.72 0.64 11.57
CA PHE A 19 -5.34 -0.70 11.62
C PHE A 19 -6.60 -0.69 12.48
N ASN A 20 -6.58 -0.05 13.65
CA ASN A 20 -7.80 0.08 14.45
C ASN A 20 -8.85 0.92 13.73
N TRP A 21 -8.42 1.99 13.06
CA TRP A 21 -9.31 2.82 12.26
C TRP A 21 -9.92 2.06 11.06
N ALA A 22 -9.18 1.13 10.45
CA ALA A 22 -9.69 0.32 9.34
C ALA A 22 -10.91 -0.52 9.74
N CYS A 23 -10.99 -1.00 10.98
CA CYS A 23 -12.13 -1.78 11.47
C CYS A 23 -13.45 -1.00 11.46
N ASP A 24 -13.40 0.33 11.54
CA ASP A 24 -14.60 1.19 11.56
C ASP A 24 -15.08 1.57 10.14
N LEU A 25 -14.32 1.22 9.09
CA LEU A 25 -14.57 1.71 7.74
C LEU A 25 -15.88 1.23 7.12
N GLU A 26 -16.25 -0.02 7.39
CA GLU A 26 -17.48 -0.63 6.88
C GLU A 26 -18.71 0.07 7.42
N ASP A 27 -18.71 0.38 8.72
CA ASP A 27 -19.77 1.10 9.40
C ASP A 27 -19.93 2.54 8.87
N ILE A 28 -18.83 3.14 8.39
CA ILE A 28 -18.84 4.46 7.73
C ILE A 28 -19.38 4.36 6.28
N GLY A 29 -19.34 3.16 5.68
CA GLY A 29 -19.87 2.88 4.35
C GLY A 29 -18.81 2.73 3.25
N PHE A 30 -17.53 2.57 3.61
CA PHE A 30 -16.48 2.20 2.67
C PHE A 30 -16.48 0.69 2.42
N GLY A 31 -16.18 0.31 1.17
CA GLY A 31 -16.11 -1.10 0.76
C GLY A 31 -14.67 -1.63 0.69
N GLY A 32 -13.68 -0.81 0.98
CA GLY A 32 -12.30 -1.23 0.91
C GLY A 32 -11.32 -0.29 1.62
N TRP A 33 -10.11 -0.80 1.77
CA TRP A 33 -9.01 -0.13 2.44
C TRP A 33 -7.75 -0.25 1.59
N GLU A 34 -7.15 0.89 1.28
CA GLU A 34 -5.83 0.94 0.65
C GLU A 34 -4.77 1.13 1.75
N VAL A 35 -3.92 0.12 1.92
CA VAL A 35 -2.83 0.13 2.90
C VAL A 35 -1.56 0.63 2.24
N VAL A 36 -1.00 1.73 2.76
CA VAL A 36 0.31 2.23 2.36
C VAL A 36 1.40 1.42 3.05
N TYR A 37 2.23 0.72 2.27
CA TYR A 37 3.33 -0.10 2.77
C TYR A 37 4.56 0.77 3.10
N GLU A 38 4.41 1.72 4.01
CA GLU A 38 5.49 2.58 4.51
C GLU A 38 5.26 3.02 5.97
N GLY A 39 6.34 3.45 6.62
CA GLY A 39 6.30 4.03 7.95
C GLY A 39 5.66 3.09 8.98
N LYS A 40 4.78 3.63 9.83
CA LYS A 40 4.07 2.85 10.87
C LYS A 40 3.11 1.82 10.32
N GLN A 41 2.79 1.88 9.03
CA GLN A 41 1.76 1.08 8.38
C GLN A 41 2.37 -0.05 7.53
N ALA A 42 3.70 -0.03 7.35
CA ALA A 42 4.43 -1.10 6.67
C ALA A 42 4.09 -2.48 7.26
N LEU A 43 3.82 -3.44 6.39
CA LEU A 43 3.32 -4.75 6.82
C LEU A 43 4.37 -5.56 7.58
N ASP A 44 5.66 -5.34 7.35
CA ASP A 44 6.76 -6.10 7.98
C ASP A 44 6.65 -6.14 9.52
N SER A 45 6.19 -5.03 10.13
CA SER A 45 5.98 -4.91 11.57
C SER A 45 4.52 -5.08 12.02
N ASN A 46 3.58 -5.25 11.08
CA ASN A 46 2.14 -5.19 11.36
C ASN A 46 1.35 -6.41 10.85
N LEU A 47 2.01 -7.51 10.45
CA LEU A 47 1.35 -8.70 9.90
C LEU A 47 0.20 -9.23 10.76
N VAL A 48 0.36 -9.27 12.09
CA VAL A 48 -0.68 -9.75 13.01
C VAL A 48 -1.92 -8.85 12.93
N ARG A 49 -1.70 -7.54 12.98
CA ARG A 49 -2.77 -6.53 12.93
C ARG A 49 -3.47 -6.52 11.57
N MET A 50 -2.71 -6.75 10.50
CA MET A 50 -3.26 -6.89 9.15
C MET A 50 -4.21 -8.08 9.07
N ARG A 51 -3.81 -9.25 9.60
CA ARG A 51 -4.68 -10.43 9.66
C ARG A 51 -5.93 -10.18 10.49
N GLU A 52 -5.79 -9.52 11.64
CA GLU A 52 -6.92 -9.13 12.49
C GLU A 52 -7.95 -8.29 11.71
N VAL A 53 -7.51 -7.28 10.93
CA VAL A 53 -8.43 -6.49 10.08
C VAL A 53 -9.12 -7.37 9.03
N CYS A 54 -8.39 -8.26 8.35
CA CYS A 54 -8.97 -9.19 7.37
C CYS A 54 -9.94 -10.20 7.97
N GLU A 55 -9.78 -10.56 9.25
CA GLU A 55 -10.68 -11.47 9.96
C GLU A 55 -11.94 -10.77 10.49
N MET A 56 -11.83 -9.48 10.81
CA MET A 56 -12.91 -8.69 11.42
C MET A 56 -13.78 -7.93 10.42
N THR A 57 -13.34 -7.80 9.17
CA THR A 57 -14.01 -6.98 8.14
C THR A 57 -14.12 -7.73 6.81
N ASP A 58 -15.08 -7.35 5.98
CA ASP A 58 -15.25 -7.77 4.59
C ASP A 58 -14.64 -6.76 3.59
N LEU A 59 -13.75 -5.88 4.05
CA LEU A 59 -13.13 -4.83 3.24
C LEU A 59 -12.28 -5.41 2.11
N ALA A 60 -12.46 -4.88 0.90
CA ALA A 60 -11.53 -5.11 -0.19
C ALA A 60 -10.17 -4.45 0.11
N ILE A 61 -9.13 -5.26 0.29
CA ILE A 61 -7.78 -4.78 0.56
C ILE A 61 -7.03 -4.50 -0.74
N THR A 62 -6.39 -3.34 -0.81
CA THR A 62 -5.41 -2.98 -1.85
C THR A 62 -4.15 -2.48 -1.18
N ILE A 63 -2.98 -2.71 -1.78
CA ILE A 63 -1.70 -2.33 -1.19
C ILE A 63 -1.04 -1.26 -2.05
N HIS A 64 -0.76 -0.11 -1.46
CA HIS A 64 0.08 0.91 -2.08
C HIS A 64 1.54 0.64 -1.70
N LEU A 65 2.34 0.20 -2.67
CA LEU A 65 3.75 -0.11 -2.46
C LEU A 65 4.55 1.14 -2.06
N PRO A 66 5.74 0.97 -1.44
CA PRO A 66 6.57 2.11 -1.10
C PRO A 66 6.96 2.93 -2.34
N PHE A 67 7.04 4.23 -2.15
CA PHE A 67 7.31 5.24 -3.16
C PHE A 67 8.19 6.38 -2.64
N SER A 68 8.24 6.61 -1.32
CA SER A 68 9.07 7.65 -0.70
C SER A 68 10.55 7.34 -0.90
N ASP A 69 11.31 8.32 -1.40
CA ASP A 69 12.74 8.21 -1.70
C ASP A 69 13.12 7.10 -2.71
N LEU A 70 12.13 6.52 -3.39
CA LEU A 70 12.32 5.51 -4.43
C LEU A 70 12.05 6.11 -5.82
N ASN A 71 12.84 5.70 -6.81
CA ASN A 71 12.61 6.08 -8.19
C ASN A 71 12.77 4.90 -9.15
N LEU A 72 11.64 4.31 -9.54
CA LEU A 72 11.58 3.17 -10.46
C LEU A 72 12.07 3.50 -11.88
N ALA A 73 12.09 4.78 -12.26
CA ALA A 73 12.63 5.26 -13.54
C ALA A 73 14.09 5.74 -13.44
N SER A 74 14.78 5.45 -12.32
CA SER A 74 16.17 5.86 -12.14
C SER A 74 17.09 5.26 -13.20
N LEU A 75 17.86 6.11 -13.88
CA LEU A 75 18.97 5.68 -14.75
C LEU A 75 20.25 5.34 -13.96
N ASN A 76 20.29 5.67 -12.67
CA ASN A 76 21.34 5.22 -11.77
C ASN A 76 21.05 3.78 -11.36
N TYR A 77 21.79 2.83 -11.93
CA TYR A 77 21.56 1.39 -11.76
C TYR A 77 21.51 0.95 -10.29
N PRO A 78 22.47 1.31 -9.41
CA PRO A 78 22.36 1.02 -7.98
C PRO A 78 21.05 1.46 -7.31
N ILE A 79 20.51 2.64 -7.68
CA ILE A 79 19.22 3.11 -7.14
C ILE A 79 18.08 2.25 -7.69
N TRP A 80 18.07 2.01 -9.01
CA TRP A 80 17.04 1.21 -9.65
C TRP A 80 17.00 -0.23 -9.10
N ASP A 81 18.16 -0.86 -8.93
CA ASP A 81 18.30 -2.21 -8.39
C ASP A 81 17.74 -2.30 -6.96
N GLU A 82 18.03 -1.30 -6.13
CA GLU A 82 17.49 -1.22 -4.77
C GLU A 82 15.97 -1.03 -4.75
N VAL A 83 15.42 -0.21 -5.66
CA VAL A 83 13.97 -0.05 -5.82
C VAL A 83 13.33 -1.39 -6.19
N ILE A 84 13.87 -2.11 -7.17
CA ILE A 84 13.34 -3.42 -7.58
C ILE A 84 13.42 -4.42 -6.42
N ARG A 85 14.54 -4.43 -5.69
CA ARG A 85 14.73 -5.32 -4.53
C ARG A 85 13.68 -5.07 -3.45
N GLN A 86 13.45 -3.80 -3.08
CA GLN A 86 12.46 -3.43 -2.06
C GLN A 86 11.03 -3.74 -2.51
N LEU A 87 10.62 -3.29 -3.70
CA LEU A 87 9.27 -3.54 -4.22
C LEU A 87 8.98 -5.04 -4.32
N THR A 88 9.94 -5.84 -4.79
CA THR A 88 9.80 -7.30 -4.87
C THR A 88 9.63 -7.93 -3.48
N SER A 89 10.36 -7.44 -2.48
CA SER A 89 10.21 -7.90 -1.10
C SER A 89 8.83 -7.56 -0.54
N CYS A 90 8.36 -6.33 -0.73
CA CYS A 90 7.02 -5.91 -0.32
C CYS A 90 5.93 -6.72 -1.01
N ILE A 91 6.03 -6.95 -2.33
CA ILE A 91 5.05 -7.76 -3.09
C ILE A 91 4.93 -9.17 -2.51
N ARG A 92 6.04 -9.82 -2.16
CA ARG A 92 6.01 -11.18 -1.59
C ARG A 92 5.24 -11.28 -0.28
N VAL A 93 5.34 -10.25 0.56
CA VAL A 93 4.60 -10.18 1.83
C VAL A 93 3.15 -9.77 1.57
N ALA A 94 2.94 -8.72 0.78
CA ALA A 94 1.65 -8.15 0.46
C ALA A 94 0.73 -9.12 -0.30
N SER A 95 1.28 -10.07 -1.07
CA SER A 95 0.51 -11.07 -1.82
C SER A 95 -0.27 -12.03 -0.92
N GLU A 96 0.00 -12.07 0.38
CA GLU A 96 -0.85 -12.78 1.34
C GLU A 96 -2.24 -12.13 1.49
N PHE A 97 -2.34 -10.81 1.28
CA PHE A 97 -3.51 -10.01 1.63
C PHE A 97 -4.24 -9.38 0.45
N SER A 98 -3.58 -9.22 -0.70
CA SER A 98 -4.19 -8.55 -1.85
C SER A 98 -3.59 -9.00 -3.18
N ASP A 99 -4.48 -9.10 -4.18
CA ASP A 99 -4.13 -9.32 -5.58
C ASP A 99 -3.88 -8.01 -6.35
N LEU A 100 -4.18 -6.85 -5.75
CA LEU A 100 -4.04 -5.54 -6.39
C LEU A 100 -3.07 -4.66 -5.61
N MET A 101 -2.00 -4.26 -6.31
CA MET A 101 -0.97 -3.41 -5.77
C MET A 101 -0.77 -2.17 -6.63
N VAL A 102 -0.65 -1.01 -5.99
CA VAL A 102 -0.38 0.28 -6.62
C VAL A 102 1.13 0.54 -6.59
N VAL A 103 1.69 0.97 -7.71
CA VAL A 103 3.11 1.30 -7.85
C VAL A 103 3.26 2.67 -8.49
N HIS A 104 4.25 3.44 -8.02
CA HIS A 104 4.63 4.70 -8.65
C HIS A 104 5.59 4.42 -9.80
N PRO A 105 5.32 4.90 -11.03
CA PRO A 105 6.19 4.64 -12.20
C PRO A 105 7.62 5.18 -12.07
N GLY A 106 7.83 6.16 -11.18
CA GLY A 106 9.06 6.93 -11.05
C GLY A 106 9.07 8.18 -11.93
N TYR A 107 10.21 8.85 -11.99
CA TYR A 107 10.42 10.07 -12.77
C TYR A 107 11.83 10.11 -13.36
N LEU A 108 11.97 10.73 -14.53
CA LEU A 108 13.28 11.00 -15.12
C LEU A 108 13.86 12.28 -14.52
N SER A 109 15.13 12.21 -14.13
CA SER A 109 15.88 13.42 -13.74
C SER A 109 16.16 14.29 -14.98
N PRO A 110 16.53 15.58 -14.83
CA PRO A 110 16.70 16.50 -15.96
C PRO A 110 17.61 15.99 -17.09
N LEU A 111 18.69 15.27 -16.76
CA LEU A 111 19.58 14.68 -17.76
C LEU A 111 19.06 13.37 -18.36
N GLY A 112 18.17 12.67 -17.65
CA GLY A 112 17.56 11.43 -18.13
C GLY A 112 16.45 11.61 -19.15
N MET A 113 15.98 12.84 -19.37
CA MET A 113 14.97 13.18 -20.38
C MET A 113 15.55 13.61 -21.74
N GLN A 114 16.88 13.55 -21.88
CA GLN A 114 17.59 13.95 -23.12
C GLN A 114 17.59 12.86 -24.17
#